data_AF-A0A1Y3BWQ8-F1
#
_entry.id   AF-A0A1Y3BWQ8-F1
#
_cell.length_a   1.000
_cell.length_b   1.000
_cell.length_c   1.000
_cell.angle_alpha   90.00
_cell.angle_beta   90.00
_cell.angle_gamma   90.00
#
_symmetry.space_group_name_H-M   'P 1'
#
loop_
_entity.id
_entity.type
_entity.pdbx_description
1 polymer ?
#
loop_
_entity_poly.entity_id
_entity_poly.type
_entity_poly.pdbx_seq_one_letter_code
_entity_poly.pdbx_strand_id
1 'polypeptide(L)'
;MSNHRMFLYSTFSMIILFICWSWTAAIEQEQIINNNHNGNNSIKSKLKVDVYYETLCPDSIQFLLKQLVTNYERIKDKVNLNLYPFGKAQFFESGNSYEFYCQHGPKECRGNMIHCCVLHQNNYDVSFPFIKCMEKELYGLRRPDVDVVAQKMI
;
A
#
# COMPACT_ATOMS: atom_id res chain seq x y z
N MET A 1 -24.79 43.47 -34.27
CA MET A 1 -25.15 42.96 -32.92
C MET A 1 -25.46 41.45 -32.93
N SER A 2 -24.66 40.63 -33.63
CA SER A 2 -24.89 39.18 -33.78
C SER A 2 -23.80 38.29 -33.16
N ASN A 3 -22.60 38.83 -32.90
CA ASN A 3 -21.46 38.02 -32.46
C ASN A 3 -21.41 37.78 -30.94
N HIS A 4 -22.03 38.64 -30.13
CA HIS A 4 -22.01 38.51 -28.66
C HIS A 4 -22.95 37.42 -28.15
N ARG A 5 -24.06 37.16 -28.87
CA ARG A 5 -25.02 36.09 -28.54
C ARG A 5 -24.43 34.71 -28.84
N MET A 6 -23.67 34.56 -29.92
CA MET A 6 -23.03 33.30 -30.32
C MET A 6 -21.94 32.85 -29.33
N PHE A 7 -21.15 33.79 -28.80
CA PHE A 7 -20.16 33.51 -27.75
C PHE A 7 -20.81 33.07 -26.42
N LEU A 8 -21.96 33.64 -26.07
CA LEU A 8 -22.72 33.23 -24.87
C LEU A 8 -23.26 31.80 -24.99
N TYR A 9 -23.79 31.40 -26.16
CA TYR A 9 -24.25 30.02 -26.35
C TYR A 9 -23.12 28.99 -26.33
N SER A 10 -21.95 29.32 -26.91
CA SER A 10 -20.78 28.43 -26.92
C SER A 10 -20.20 28.22 -25.51
N THR A 11 -20.08 29.30 -24.74
CA THR A 11 -19.56 29.21 -23.36
C THR A 11 -20.53 28.54 -22.39
N PHE A 12 -21.84 28.78 -22.51
CA PHE A 12 -22.85 28.05 -21.73
C PHE A 12 -22.87 26.56 -22.06
N SER A 13 -22.74 26.19 -23.34
CA SER A 13 -22.68 24.78 -23.77
C SER A 13 -21.48 24.05 -23.15
N MET A 14 -20.30 24.68 -23.14
CA MET A 14 -19.11 24.10 -22.51
C MET A 14 -19.28 23.92 -21.00
N ILE A 15 -19.84 24.90 -20.29
CA ILE A 15 -20.08 24.82 -18.84
C ILE A 15 -21.06 23.69 -18.51
N ILE A 16 -22.12 23.51 -19.32
CA ILE A 16 -23.08 22.41 -19.14
C ILE A 16 -22.39 21.05 -19.33
N LEU A 17 -21.51 20.91 -20.31
CA LEU A 17 -20.75 19.66 -20.52
C LEU A 17 -19.79 19.38 -19.36
N PHE A 18 -19.10 20.39 -18.81
CA PHE A 18 -18.24 20.24 -17.64
C PHE A 18 -19.02 19.88 -16.37
N ILE A 19 -20.19 20.47 -16.16
CA ILE A 19 -21.07 20.13 -15.02
C ILE A 19 -21.64 18.72 -15.20
N CYS A 20 -22.06 18.33 -16.42
CA CYS A 20 -22.52 16.98 -16.70
C CYS A 20 -21.41 15.94 -16.48
N TRP A 21 -20.17 16.20 -16.92
CA TRP A 21 -19.03 15.30 -16.67
C TRP A 21 -18.71 15.18 -15.18
N SER A 22 -18.81 16.29 -14.45
CA SER A 22 -18.59 16.31 -12.99
C SER A 22 -19.69 15.60 -12.22
N TRP A 23 -20.95 15.72 -12.67
CA TRP A 23 -22.10 15.03 -12.08
C TRP A 23 -22.11 13.54 -12.41
N THR A 24 -21.70 13.11 -13.61
CA THR A 24 -21.55 11.68 -13.92
C THR A 24 -20.41 11.04 -13.12
N ALA A 25 -19.31 11.75 -12.88
CA ALA A 25 -18.22 11.28 -12.03
C ALA A 25 -18.63 11.18 -10.55
N ALA A 26 -19.62 11.98 -10.11
CA ALA A 26 -20.13 11.94 -8.74
C ALA A 26 -21.19 10.84 -8.48
N ILE A 27 -21.66 10.12 -9.51
CA ILE A 27 -22.73 9.09 -9.41
C ILE A 27 -22.14 7.65 -9.40
N GLU A 28 -20.90 7.46 -8.93
CA GLU A 28 -20.41 6.13 -8.51
C GLU A 28 -20.28 6.04 -7.00
N GLN A 29 -21.41 6.19 -6.30
CA GLN A 29 -21.58 5.56 -4.98
C GLN A 29 -23.06 5.51 -4.62
N GLU A 30 -23.69 4.38 -4.91
CA GLU A 30 -24.49 3.63 -3.95
C GLU A 30 -25.00 2.36 -4.64
N GLN A 31 -24.19 1.31 -4.66
CA GLN A 31 -24.72 -0.05 -4.64
C GLN A 31 -23.86 -0.87 -3.68
N ILE A 32 -24.52 -1.80 -2.98
CA ILE A 32 -24.02 -2.74 -1.96
C ILE A 32 -24.13 -2.23 -0.50
N ILE A 33 -25.35 -2.01 0.01
CA ILE A 33 -25.91 -2.81 1.13
C ILE A 33 -27.44 -2.83 0.97
N ASN A 34 -27.94 -3.69 0.08
CA ASN A 34 -29.32 -4.17 0.16
C ASN A 34 -29.24 -5.67 0.02
N ASN A 35 -29.17 -6.40 1.14
CA ASN A 35 -29.49 -7.82 1.23
C ASN A 35 -29.83 -8.20 2.68
N ASN A 36 -31.14 -8.31 2.93
CA ASN A 36 -31.83 -9.22 3.84
C ASN A 36 -31.29 -9.36 5.27
N HIS A 37 -31.96 -8.65 6.18
CA HIS A 37 -31.91 -8.89 7.62
C HIS A 37 -32.77 -10.13 7.97
N ASN A 38 -32.31 -11.32 7.59
CA ASN A 38 -32.73 -12.56 8.24
C ASN A 38 -31.57 -13.03 9.12
N GLY A 39 -31.83 -13.11 10.43
CA GLY A 39 -30.83 -13.46 11.44
C GLY A 39 -30.21 -14.83 11.18
N ASN A 40 -29.07 -14.81 10.52
CA ASN A 40 -28.01 -15.80 10.62
C ASN A 40 -26.76 -15.01 10.96
N ASN A 41 -26.01 -15.42 11.98
CA ASN A 41 -24.71 -14.83 12.34
C ASN A 41 -23.93 -14.51 11.06
N SER A 42 -23.91 -13.23 10.68
CA SER A 42 -23.13 -12.81 9.52
C SER A 42 -21.69 -12.97 9.96
N ILE A 43 -21.06 -14.04 9.47
CA ILE A 43 -19.61 -14.14 9.53
C ILE A 43 -19.15 -12.95 8.71
N LYS A 44 -18.84 -11.85 9.39
CA LYS A 44 -18.35 -10.62 8.78
C LYS A 44 -17.01 -10.98 8.17
N SER A 45 -17.02 -11.30 6.88
CA SER A 45 -15.83 -11.73 6.17
C SER A 45 -14.81 -10.61 6.23
N LYS A 46 -13.58 -10.94 6.67
CA LYS A 46 -12.51 -9.96 6.73
C LYS A 46 -12.15 -9.53 5.30
N LEU A 47 -11.92 -8.24 5.09
CA LEU A 47 -11.45 -7.69 3.82
C LEU A 47 -10.02 -8.16 3.55
N LYS A 48 -9.77 -8.77 2.40
CA LYS A 48 -8.40 -9.12 1.99
C LYS A 48 -7.64 -7.86 1.60
N VAL A 49 -6.47 -7.66 2.19
CA VAL A 49 -5.58 -6.52 1.90
C VAL A 49 -4.18 -7.06 1.66
N ASP A 50 -3.67 -6.88 0.44
CA ASP A 50 -2.31 -7.27 0.06
C ASP A 50 -1.47 -6.00 -0.11
N VAL A 51 -0.33 -5.92 0.59
CA VAL A 51 0.58 -4.78 0.54
C VAL A 51 1.92 -5.21 -0.03
N TYR A 52 2.32 -4.58 -1.12
CA TYR A 52 3.61 -4.78 -1.78
C TYR A 52 4.48 -3.56 -1.53
N TYR A 53 5.70 -3.75 -1.03
CA TYR A 53 6.57 -2.64 -0.62
C TYR A 53 8.06 -2.98 -0.72
N GLU A 54 8.91 -1.96 -0.60
CA GLU A 54 10.38 -2.05 -0.65
C GLU A 54 10.96 -1.44 0.63
N THR A 55 11.92 -2.12 1.27
CA THR A 55 12.50 -1.71 2.57
C THR A 55 13.38 -0.46 2.53
N LEU A 56 13.76 0.05 1.35
CA LEU A 56 14.52 1.31 1.22
C LEU A 56 13.79 2.37 0.40
N CYS A 57 12.53 2.13 0.01
CA CYS A 57 11.71 3.12 -0.68
C CYS A 57 11.07 4.08 0.36
N PRO A 58 11.32 5.40 0.28
CA PRO A 58 10.80 6.36 1.25
C PRO A 58 9.27 6.31 1.41
N ASP A 59 8.53 6.12 0.31
CA ASP A 59 7.07 6.06 0.33
C ASP A 59 6.56 4.79 1.01
N SER A 60 7.23 3.65 0.77
CA SER A 60 6.94 2.37 1.44
C SER A 60 7.13 2.51 2.95
N ILE A 61 8.27 3.06 3.36
CA ILE A 61 8.59 3.32 4.76
C ILE A 61 7.52 4.22 5.40
N GLN A 62 7.17 5.31 4.72
CA GLN A 62 6.17 6.25 5.22
C GLN A 62 4.81 5.59 5.39
N PHE A 63 4.38 4.76 4.43
CA PHE A 63 3.13 4.02 4.52
C PHE A 63 3.14 3.04 5.70
N LEU A 64 4.19 2.23 5.84
CA LEU A 64 4.32 1.26 6.92
C LEU A 64 4.27 1.95 8.29
N LEU A 65 5.09 2.98 8.49
CA LEU A 65 5.24 3.63 9.79
C LEU A 65 4.02 4.47 10.16
N LYS A 66 3.51 5.29 9.23
CA LYS A 66 2.48 6.29 9.56
C LYS A 66 1.05 5.78 9.37
N GLN A 67 0.85 4.78 8.53
CA GLN A 67 -0.50 4.30 8.20
C GLN A 67 -0.72 2.87 8.69
N LEU A 68 0.06 1.90 8.21
CA LEU A 68 -0.27 0.50 8.41
C LEU A 68 0.01 0.02 9.84
N VAL A 69 1.26 0.06 10.28
CA VAL A 69 1.66 -0.48 11.59
C VAL A 69 0.97 0.27 12.72
N THR A 70 0.86 1.60 12.61
CA THR A 70 0.22 2.45 13.63
C THR A 70 -1.28 2.18 13.76
N ASN A 71 -1.97 1.74 12.70
CA ASN A 71 -3.43 1.50 12.75
C ASN A 71 -3.81 0.03 12.79
N TYR A 72 -2.86 -0.91 12.78
CA TYR A 72 -3.14 -2.34 12.66
C TYR A 72 -4.11 -2.85 13.74
N GLU A 73 -3.89 -2.47 14.99
CA GLU A 73 -4.77 -2.83 16.12
C GLU A 73 -6.24 -2.46 15.89
N ARG A 74 -6.51 -1.38 15.14
CA ARG A 74 -7.87 -0.90 14.86
C ARG A 74 -8.54 -1.65 13.71
N ILE A 75 -7.75 -2.35 12.88
CA ILE A 75 -8.21 -2.99 11.64
C ILE A 75 -8.03 -4.51 11.63
N LYS A 76 -7.23 -5.10 12.52
CA LYS A 76 -6.87 -6.54 12.50
C LYS A 76 -8.05 -7.51 12.55
N ASP A 77 -9.16 -7.11 13.15
CA ASP A 77 -10.39 -7.91 13.19
C ASP A 77 -11.26 -7.75 11.93
N LYS A 78 -10.95 -6.76 11.09
CA LYS A 78 -11.69 -6.42 9.86
C LYS A 78 -10.95 -6.83 8.59
N VAL A 79 -9.64 -7.09 8.66
CA VAL A 79 -8.81 -7.36 7.48
C VAL A 79 -8.06 -8.69 7.58
N ASN A 80 -7.93 -9.37 6.46
CA ASN A 80 -6.95 -10.41 6.24
C ASN A 80 -5.77 -9.76 5.50
N LEU A 81 -4.75 -9.35 6.27
CA LEU A 81 -3.61 -8.59 5.79
C LEU A 81 -2.48 -9.54 5.36
N ASN A 82 -1.93 -9.34 4.16
CA ASN A 82 -0.72 -9.98 3.69
C ASN A 82 0.32 -8.91 3.31
N LEU A 83 1.58 -9.12 3.71
CA LEU A 83 2.70 -8.25 3.42
C LEU A 83 3.71 -8.93 2.51
N TYR A 84 4.09 -8.25 1.43
CA TYR A 84 5.01 -8.75 0.40
C TYR A 84 6.18 -7.76 0.22
N PRO A 85 7.27 -7.89 0.99
CA PRO A 85 8.49 -7.10 0.79
C PRO A 85 9.22 -7.59 -0.46
N PHE A 86 9.01 -6.90 -1.57
CA PHE A 86 9.58 -7.21 -2.87
C PHE A 86 9.50 -5.97 -3.77
N GLY A 87 8.30 -5.40 -3.88
CA GLY A 87 8.04 -4.16 -4.62
C GLY A 87 8.51 -4.23 -6.06
N LYS A 88 9.43 -3.34 -6.45
CA LYS A 88 9.98 -3.26 -7.80
C LYS A 88 11.24 -4.09 -8.01
N ALA A 89 11.57 -4.99 -7.07
CA ALA A 89 12.63 -5.95 -7.29
C ALA A 89 12.34 -6.80 -8.53
N GLN A 90 13.40 -7.28 -9.16
CA GLN A 90 13.37 -8.21 -10.27
C GLN A 90 14.17 -9.44 -9.87
N PHE A 91 13.83 -10.60 -10.44
CA PHE A 91 14.62 -11.80 -10.25
C PHE A 91 14.88 -12.49 -11.58
N PHE A 92 15.98 -13.21 -11.63
CA PHE A 92 16.39 -14.00 -12.79
C PHE A 92 16.83 -15.37 -12.32
N GLU A 93 16.52 -16.40 -13.10
CA GLU A 93 17.02 -17.75 -12.86
C GLU A 93 18.52 -17.80 -13.13
N SER A 94 19.27 -18.31 -12.15
CA SER A 94 20.71 -18.50 -12.20
C SER A 94 21.00 -19.95 -11.81
N GLY A 95 20.92 -20.85 -12.80
CA GLY A 95 20.99 -22.31 -12.58
C GLY A 95 19.85 -22.82 -11.70
N ASN A 96 20.18 -23.39 -10.54
CA ASN A 96 19.20 -23.86 -9.54
C ASN A 96 18.87 -22.80 -8.47
N SER A 97 19.18 -21.53 -8.73
CA SER A 97 19.01 -20.42 -7.80
C SER A 97 18.36 -19.21 -8.47
N TYR A 98 18.03 -18.21 -7.66
CA TYR A 98 17.50 -16.94 -8.13
C TYR A 98 18.43 -15.80 -7.72
N GLU A 99 18.72 -14.92 -8.67
CA GLU A 99 19.40 -13.66 -8.39
C GLU A 99 18.39 -12.53 -8.33
N PHE A 100 18.50 -11.66 -7.33
CA PHE A 100 17.56 -10.57 -7.09
C PHE A 100 18.23 -9.21 -7.31
N TYR A 101 17.51 -8.32 -8.00
CA TYR A 101 17.92 -6.95 -8.31
C TYR A 101 16.88 -5.99 -7.77
N CYS A 102 17.30 -5.04 -6.94
CA CYS A 102 16.43 -4.07 -6.26
C CYS A 102 16.79 -2.64 -6.65
N GLN A 103 15.82 -1.72 -6.66
CA GLN A 103 16.01 -0.36 -7.16
C GLN A 103 17.01 0.45 -6.32
N HIS A 104 17.02 0.23 -5.01
CA HIS A 104 17.93 0.88 -4.07
C HIS A 104 19.15 -0.01 -3.74
N GLY A 105 19.45 -0.99 -4.61
CA GLY A 105 20.65 -1.82 -4.55
C GLY A 105 20.57 -3.02 -3.60
N PRO A 106 21.70 -3.74 -3.39
CA PRO A 106 21.71 -5.03 -2.69
C PRO A 106 21.21 -4.98 -1.24
N LYS A 107 21.32 -3.83 -0.60
CA LYS A 107 20.86 -3.63 0.78
C LYS A 107 19.34 -3.65 0.89
N GLU A 108 18.63 -3.12 -0.11
CA GLU A 108 17.18 -3.25 -0.19
C GLU A 108 16.79 -4.71 -0.35
N CYS A 109 17.43 -5.45 -1.26
CA CYS A 109 17.16 -6.88 -1.42
C CYS A 109 17.38 -7.65 -0.12
N ARG A 110 18.44 -7.32 0.62
CA ARG A 110 18.69 -7.90 1.95
C ARG A 110 17.62 -7.54 2.97
N GLY A 111 17.20 -6.28 3.02
CA GLY A 111 16.10 -5.83 3.87
C GLY A 111 14.78 -6.53 3.53
N ASN A 112 14.46 -6.66 2.24
CA ASN A 112 13.28 -7.36 1.75
C ASN A 112 13.30 -8.83 2.21
N MET A 113 14.45 -9.51 2.10
CA MET A 113 14.62 -10.88 2.56
C MET A 113 14.46 -11.01 4.08
N ILE A 114 15.03 -10.10 4.87
CA ILE A 114 14.87 -10.09 6.34
C ILE A 114 13.40 -9.91 6.72
N HIS A 115 12.69 -8.96 6.11
CA HIS A 115 11.26 -8.79 6.34
C HIS A 115 10.45 -10.02 5.95
N CYS A 116 10.76 -10.66 4.81
CA CYS A 116 10.17 -11.96 4.43
C CYS A 116 10.36 -13.01 5.53
N CYS A 117 11.58 -13.18 6.05
CA CYS A 117 11.89 -14.16 7.09
C CYS A 117 11.10 -13.89 8.38
N VAL A 118 11.08 -12.64 8.86
CA VAL A 118 10.37 -12.27 10.08
C VAL A 118 8.87 -12.52 9.94
N LEU A 119 8.27 -12.12 8.81
CA LEU A 119 6.85 -12.33 8.51
C LEU A 119 6.49 -13.82 8.34
N HIS A 120 7.40 -14.63 7.81
CA HIS A 120 7.19 -16.06 7.65
C HIS A 120 7.24 -16.82 8.97
N GLN A 121 8.10 -16.38 9.89
CA GLN A 121 8.34 -17.08 11.16
C GLN A 121 7.46 -16.60 12.31
N ASN A 122 6.82 -15.44 12.18
CA ASN A 122 6.14 -14.80 13.29
C ASN A 122 4.76 -14.25 12.89
N ASN A 123 3.93 -13.98 13.90
CA ASN A 123 2.70 -13.22 13.72
C ASN A 123 2.99 -11.70 13.67
N TYR A 124 1.95 -10.90 13.46
CA TYR A 124 2.08 -9.45 13.37
C TYR A 124 2.40 -8.76 14.70
N ASP A 125 2.08 -9.37 15.84
CA ASP A 125 2.42 -8.82 17.16
C ASP A 125 3.94 -8.74 17.37
N VAL A 126 4.69 -9.68 16.78
CA VAL A 126 6.16 -9.69 16.77
C VAL A 126 6.73 -8.99 15.55
N SER A 127 6.15 -9.22 14.36
CA SER A 127 6.69 -8.71 13.11
C SER A 127 6.61 -7.19 13.01
N PHE A 128 5.53 -6.57 13.49
CA PHE A 128 5.34 -5.13 13.33
C PHE A 128 6.26 -4.27 14.17
N PRO A 129 6.56 -4.59 15.44
CA PRO A 129 7.63 -3.94 16.18
C PRO A 129 8.98 -4.02 15.47
N PHE A 130 9.34 -5.20 14.94
CA PHE A 130 10.59 -5.39 14.20
C PHE A 130 10.64 -4.51 12.95
N ILE A 131 9.64 -4.62 12.06
CA ILE A 131 9.53 -3.83 10.82
C ILE A 131 9.57 -2.34 11.16
N LYS A 132 8.78 -1.89 12.14
CA LYS A 132 8.75 -0.48 12.54
C LYS A 132 10.12 0.02 12.99
N CYS A 133 10.84 -0.77 13.76
CA CYS A 133 12.17 -0.42 14.24
C CYS A 133 13.16 -0.35 13.08
N MET A 134 13.17 -1.37 12.22
CA MET A 134 14.09 -1.45 11.08
C MET A 134 13.87 -0.28 10.13
N GLU A 135 12.63 -0.04 9.72
CA GLU A 135 12.30 1.04 8.79
C GLU A 135 12.59 2.43 9.38
N LYS A 136 12.39 2.62 10.69
CA LYS A 136 12.70 3.90 11.35
C LYS A 136 14.20 4.20 11.38
N GLU A 137 15.03 3.20 11.66
CA GLU A 137 16.49 3.35 11.70
C GLU A 137 17.08 3.55 10.30
N LEU A 138 16.47 2.97 9.27
CA LEU A 138 16.93 3.07 7.88
C LEU A 138 16.44 4.35 7.17
N TYR A 139 15.35 4.95 7.63
CA TYR A 139 14.71 6.08 6.95
C TYR A 139 15.64 7.29 6.81
N GLY A 140 15.84 7.75 5.57
CA GLY A 140 16.65 8.93 5.25
C GLY A 140 18.17 8.71 5.30
N LEU A 141 18.64 7.48 5.57
CA LEU A 141 20.07 7.17 5.52
C LEU A 141 20.56 7.10 4.07
N ARG A 142 21.61 7.86 3.77
CA ARG A 142 22.31 7.78 2.47
C ARG A 142 23.06 6.45 2.28
N ARG A 143 23.46 5.80 3.38
CA ARG A 143 24.17 4.52 3.41
C ARG A 143 23.61 3.66 4.54
N PRO A 144 22.44 3.02 4.35
CA PRO A 144 21.86 2.15 5.36
C PRO A 144 22.79 0.97 5.65
N ASP A 145 22.90 0.51 6.90
CA ASP A 145 23.53 -0.76 7.24
C ASP A 145 22.45 -1.70 7.79
N VAL A 146 21.82 -2.44 6.89
CA VAL A 146 20.65 -3.26 7.20
C VAL A 146 21.01 -4.38 8.18
N ASP A 147 22.22 -4.91 8.13
CA ASP A 147 22.66 -5.99 9.01
C ASP A 147 22.89 -5.53 10.43
N VAL A 148 23.59 -4.41 10.60
CA VAL A 148 23.81 -3.83 11.92
C VAL A 148 22.48 -3.43 12.56
N VAL A 149 21.55 -2.89 11.77
CA VAL A 149 20.22 -2.53 12.26
C VAL A 149 19.43 -3.78 12.67
N ALA A 150 19.39 -4.82 11.83
CA ALA A 150 18.67 -6.06 12.13
C ALA A 150 19.24 -6.79 13.36
N GLN A 151 20.58 -6.82 13.52
CA GLN A 151 21.24 -7.47 14.67
C GLN A 151 20.95 -6.80 16.00
N LYS A 152 20.61 -5.50 16.04
CA LYS A 152 20.19 -4.83 17.29
C LYS A 152 18.84 -5.34 17.83
N MET A 153 18.14 -6.17 17.08
CA MET A 153 16.75 -6.57 17.34
C MET A 153 16.58 -8.06 17.64
N ILE A 154 17.67 -8.82 17.63
CA ILE A 154 17.75 -10.23 18.04
C ILE A 154 18.48 -10.27 19.39
#